data_AF-A0A7U6KSL5-F1
#
_entry.id   AF-A0A7U6KSL5-F1
#
_cell.length_a   1.000
_cell.length_b   1.000
_cell.length_c   1.000
_cell.angle_alpha   90.00
_cell.angle_beta   90.00
_cell.angle_gamma   90.00
#
_symmetry.space_group_name_H-M   'P 1'
#
loop_
_entity.id
_entity.type
_entity.pdbx_description
1 polymer ?
#
loop_
_entity_poly.entity_id
_entity_poly.type
_entity_poly.pdbx_seq_one_letter_code
_entity_poly.pdbx_strand_id
1 'polypeptide(L)'
;MTMITQRMQQYFIQAGFNVATGPEVESDYYNFEALNIPSHHPARAMHDTFYFDAHYLLRTHTSPVQIRTMEKNEPPIRIICPGRVYRNDSDQTHSPMFHQLEGLMVTESSTFAELKGLISEFLEAFFAKELTVRFRPSFFPFTEPSAEVDILDDNGKWL
;
A
#
# COMPACT_ATOMS: atom_id res chain seq x y z
N MET A 1 14.81 2.71 -9.99
CA MET A 1 14.19 1.74 -9.05
C MET A 1 15.28 1.22 -8.13
N THR A 2 15.01 1.12 -6.83
CA THR A 2 15.96 0.58 -5.85
C THR A 2 15.98 -0.95 -5.91
N MET A 3 17.09 -1.58 -5.47
CA MET A 3 17.24 -3.04 -5.39
C MET A 3 16.12 -3.71 -4.57
N ILE A 4 15.69 -3.04 -3.50
CA ILE A 4 14.62 -3.53 -2.61
C ILE A 4 13.29 -3.60 -3.37
N THR A 5 12.90 -2.55 -4.09
CA THR A 5 11.66 -2.54 -4.88
C THR A 5 11.66 -3.63 -5.95
N GLN A 6 12.80 -3.85 -6.63
CA GLN A 6 12.92 -4.93 -7.62
C GLN A 6 12.72 -6.31 -7.00
N ARG A 7 13.32 -6.58 -5.84
CA ARG A 7 13.16 -7.86 -5.14
C ARG A 7 11.71 -8.11 -4.73
N MET A 8 11.03 -7.09 -4.20
CA MET A 8 9.61 -7.21 -3.84
C MET A 8 8.74 -7.47 -5.07
N GLN A 9 8.94 -6.71 -6.16
CA GLN A 9 8.20 -6.93 -7.40
C GLN A 9 8.41 -8.35 -7.95
N GLN A 10 9.64 -8.84 -7.96
CA GLN A 10 9.97 -10.16 -8.48
C GLN A 10 9.20 -11.28 -7.77
N TYR A 11 9.08 -11.20 -6.44
CA TYR A 11 8.29 -12.15 -5.66
C TYR A 11 6.82 -12.15 -6.10
N PHE A 12 6.17 -10.98 -6.11
CA PHE A 12 4.76 -10.89 -6.44
C PHE A 12 4.45 -11.23 -7.91
N ILE A 13 5.37 -10.94 -8.83
CA ILE A 13 5.27 -11.40 -10.23
C ILE A 13 5.26 -12.93 -10.29
N GLN A 14 6.14 -13.60 -9.53
CA GLN A 14 6.13 -15.07 -9.43
C GLN A 14 4.85 -15.61 -8.78
N ALA A 15 4.25 -14.85 -7.85
CA ALA A 15 2.94 -15.14 -7.26
C ALA A 15 1.74 -14.80 -8.18
N GLY A 16 2.00 -14.39 -9.43
CA GLY A 16 0.96 -14.14 -10.44
C GLY A 16 0.34 -12.73 -10.40
N PHE A 17 1.01 -11.75 -9.80
CA PHE A 17 0.60 -10.35 -9.83
C PHE A 17 1.21 -9.62 -11.04
N ASN A 18 0.43 -8.73 -11.65
CA ASN A 18 0.93 -7.81 -12.66
C ASN A 18 1.41 -6.49 -12.01
N VAL A 19 2.35 -5.80 -12.67
CA VAL A 19 2.76 -4.46 -12.22
C VAL A 19 1.84 -3.42 -12.84
N ALA A 20 1.23 -2.58 -11.99
CA ALA A 20 0.45 -1.41 -12.40
C ALA A 20 1.11 -0.13 -11.88
N THR A 21 1.06 0.94 -12.68
CA THR A 21 1.63 2.24 -12.31
C THR A 21 0.64 3.35 -12.63
N GLY A 22 0.71 4.46 -11.88
CA GLY A 22 -0.08 5.66 -12.14
C GLY A 22 0.68 6.94 -11.79
N PRO A 23 0.07 8.10 -12.05
CA PRO A 23 0.70 9.39 -11.87
C PRO A 23 1.02 9.67 -10.39
N GLU A 24 1.97 10.57 -10.15
CA GLU A 24 2.33 11.04 -8.81
C GLU A 24 1.52 12.26 -8.38
N VAL A 25 1.09 13.08 -9.34
CA VAL A 25 0.06 14.10 -9.14
C VAL A 25 -1.29 13.43 -9.32
N GLU A 26 -2.10 13.42 -8.27
CA GLU A 26 -3.42 12.81 -8.25
C GLU A 26 -4.50 13.84 -7.92
N SER A 27 -5.74 13.54 -8.32
CA SER A 27 -6.88 14.32 -7.87
C SER A 27 -7.29 13.93 -6.45
N ASP A 28 -7.91 14.86 -5.73
CA ASP A 28 -8.51 14.61 -4.41
C ASP A 28 -9.46 13.40 -4.42
N TYR A 29 -10.23 13.25 -5.52
CA TYR A 29 -11.12 12.11 -5.72
C TYR A 29 -10.37 10.77 -5.65
N TYR A 30 -9.33 10.59 -6.48
CA TYR A 30 -8.62 9.30 -6.56
C TYR A 30 -7.76 9.02 -5.32
N ASN A 31 -7.14 10.06 -4.74
CA ASN A 31 -6.31 9.90 -3.55
C ASN A 31 -7.13 9.69 -2.27
N PHE A 32 -8.39 10.13 -2.22
CA PHE A 32 -9.16 10.06 -0.98
C PHE A 32 -10.60 9.59 -1.15
N GLU A 33 -11.42 10.27 -1.95
CA GLU A 33 -12.87 10.02 -1.98
C GLU A 33 -13.22 8.60 -2.43
N ALA A 34 -12.57 8.14 -3.51
CA ALA A 34 -12.74 6.78 -4.05
C ALA A 34 -12.28 5.69 -3.06
N LEU A 35 -11.51 6.05 -2.03
CA LEU A 35 -11.01 5.16 -0.98
C LEU A 35 -11.77 5.34 0.33
N ASN A 36 -13.00 5.88 0.27
CA ASN A 36 -13.86 6.09 1.42
C ASN A 36 -13.22 7.00 2.50
N ILE A 37 -12.33 7.91 2.10
CA ILE A 37 -11.71 8.89 2.99
C ILE A 37 -12.51 10.20 2.83
N PRO A 38 -13.42 10.56 3.77
CA PRO A 38 -14.26 11.74 3.63
C PRO A 38 -13.49 13.05 3.80
N SER A 39 -14.08 14.17 3.37
CA SER A 39 -13.45 15.51 3.39
C SER A 39 -12.98 15.98 4.78
N HIS A 40 -13.62 15.51 5.85
CA HIS A 40 -13.28 15.82 7.24
C HIS A 40 -12.31 14.82 7.88
N HIS A 41 -11.81 13.84 7.12
CA HIS A 41 -10.86 12.85 7.63
C HIS A 41 -9.50 13.51 7.90
N PRO A 42 -8.84 13.23 9.05
CA PRO A 42 -7.54 13.83 9.39
C PRO A 42 -6.48 13.69 8.30
N ALA A 43 -6.43 12.54 7.60
CA ALA A 43 -5.49 12.31 6.50
C ALA A 43 -5.58 13.29 5.32
N ARG A 44 -6.67 14.07 5.20
CA ARG A 44 -6.82 15.14 4.20
C ARG A 44 -6.36 16.51 4.69
N ALA A 45 -5.83 16.61 5.91
CA ALA A 45 -5.43 17.89 6.47
C ALA A 45 -4.27 18.49 5.66
N MET A 46 -4.32 19.82 5.46
CA MET A 46 -3.32 20.54 4.65
C MET A 46 -1.89 20.44 5.21
N HIS A 47 -1.72 20.11 6.49
CA HIS A 47 -0.39 19.97 7.07
C HIS A 47 0.26 18.62 6.77
N ASP A 48 -0.50 17.60 6.37
CA ASP A 48 -0.01 16.24 6.12
C ASP A 48 0.20 15.95 4.62
N THR A 49 -0.41 16.74 3.74
CA THR A 49 -0.49 16.48 2.30
C THR A 49 -0.03 17.70 1.47
N PHE A 50 0.76 17.46 0.43
CA PHE A 50 1.20 18.50 -0.50
C PHE A 50 0.13 18.79 -1.57
N TYR A 51 -0.68 19.81 -1.35
CA TYR A 51 -1.67 20.30 -2.31
C TYR A 51 -1.08 21.32 -3.29
N PHE A 52 -1.47 21.23 -4.55
CA PHE A 52 -1.25 22.29 -5.54
C PHE A 52 -2.41 23.30 -5.52
N ASP A 53 -3.63 22.78 -5.42
CA ASP A 53 -4.88 23.53 -5.29
C ASP A 53 -5.95 22.66 -4.60
N ALA A 54 -7.23 23.07 -4.66
CA ALA A 54 -8.33 22.36 -4.02
C ALA A 54 -8.66 20.99 -4.65
N HIS A 55 -8.10 20.66 -5.81
CA HIS A 55 -8.42 19.48 -6.60
C HIS A 55 -7.23 18.56 -6.83
N TYR A 56 -6.00 19.08 -6.83
CA TYR A 56 -4.79 18.32 -7.13
C TYR A 56 -3.76 18.35 -6.00
N LEU A 57 -3.12 17.20 -5.78
CA LEU A 57 -2.09 16.98 -4.78
C LEU A 57 -1.02 16.00 -5.26
N LEU A 58 0.11 15.93 -4.54
CA LEU A 58 1.04 14.82 -4.66
C LEU A 58 0.50 13.63 -3.86
N ARG A 59 0.32 12.47 -4.49
CA ARG A 59 -0.31 11.30 -3.88
C ARG A 59 0.36 10.88 -2.57
N THR A 60 -0.45 10.54 -1.57
CA THR A 60 0.01 10.17 -0.21
C THR A 60 0.19 8.65 -0.04
N HIS A 61 -0.30 7.89 -1.02
CA HIS A 61 -0.17 6.44 -1.17
C HIS A 61 -0.34 6.04 -2.65
N THR A 62 -0.12 4.76 -2.96
CA THR A 62 -0.24 4.21 -4.33
C THR A 62 -1.62 3.62 -4.65
N SER A 63 -2.55 3.62 -3.69
CA SER A 63 -3.94 3.16 -3.85
C SER A 63 -4.74 3.79 -5.01
N PRO A 64 -4.48 5.04 -5.46
CA PRO A 64 -5.12 5.58 -6.67
C PRO A 64 -4.99 4.67 -7.91
N VAL A 65 -3.86 3.97 -8.03
CA VAL A 65 -3.62 3.01 -9.13
C VAL A 65 -4.60 1.85 -9.07
N GLN A 66 -4.99 1.41 -7.87
CA GLN A 66 -5.96 0.35 -7.64
C GLN A 66 -7.34 0.75 -8.17
N ILE A 67 -7.82 1.95 -7.80
CA ILE A 67 -9.11 2.50 -8.28
C ILE A 67 -9.14 2.55 -9.81
N ARG A 68 -8.11 3.18 -10.41
CA ARG A 68 -8.00 3.30 -11.87
C ARG A 68 -7.94 1.95 -12.58
N THR A 69 -7.38 0.92 -11.93
CA THR A 69 -7.34 -0.44 -12.47
C THR A 69 -8.73 -1.08 -12.39
N MET A 70 -9.42 -0.96 -11.27
CA MET A 70 -10.78 -1.49 -11.09
C MET A 70 -11.82 -0.79 -11.98
N GLU A 71 -11.65 0.50 -12.30
CA GLU A 71 -12.52 1.20 -13.26
C GLU A 71 -12.41 0.68 -14.70
N LYS A 72 -11.28 0.06 -15.05
CA LYS A 72 -10.95 -0.35 -16.44
C LYS A 72 -11.01 -1.85 -16.67
N ASN A 73 -11.09 -2.64 -15.60
CA ASN A 73 -10.97 -4.09 -15.66
C ASN A 73 -11.99 -4.73 -14.72
N GLU A 74 -12.57 -5.83 -15.16
CA GLU A 74 -13.40 -6.69 -14.30
C GLU A 74 -12.51 -7.70 -13.55
N PRO A 75 -12.93 -8.19 -12.37
CA PRO A 75 -12.27 -9.30 -11.70
C PRO A 75 -12.13 -10.55 -12.60
N PRO A 76 -11.09 -11.38 -12.41
CA PRO A 76 -10.10 -11.33 -11.35
C PRO A 76 -8.99 -10.29 -11.58
N ILE A 77 -8.64 -9.53 -10.55
CA ILE A 77 -7.55 -8.54 -10.56
C ILE A 77 -6.46 -8.99 -9.58
N ARG A 78 -5.21 -9.01 -10.04
CA ARG A 78 -4.01 -9.22 -9.21
C ARG A 78 -2.92 -8.26 -9.65
N ILE A 79 -2.73 -7.18 -8.90
CA ILE A 79 -1.74 -6.15 -9.24
C ILE A 79 -0.90 -5.76 -8.03
N ILE A 80 0.34 -5.34 -8.30
CA ILE A 80 1.16 -4.56 -7.38
C ILE A 80 1.38 -3.16 -7.96
N CYS A 81 1.39 -2.16 -7.08
CA CYS A 81 1.46 -0.74 -7.41
C CYS A 81 2.71 -0.12 -6.77
N PRO A 82 3.92 -0.34 -7.32
CA PRO A 82 5.13 0.30 -6.83
C PRO A 82 5.17 1.79 -7.21
N GLY A 83 5.58 2.66 -6.29
CA GLY A 83 5.66 4.08 -6.61
C GLY A 83 6.22 4.99 -5.53
N ARG A 84 6.63 6.19 -5.92
CA ARG A 84 6.93 7.29 -4.99
C ARG A 84 5.64 7.87 -4.42
N VAL A 85 5.66 8.23 -3.15
CA VAL A 85 4.56 8.86 -2.44
C VAL A 85 5.11 9.99 -1.57
N TYR A 86 4.24 10.93 -1.21
CA TYR A 86 4.62 12.18 -0.59
C TYR A 86 3.77 12.45 0.65
N ARG A 87 4.42 12.80 1.75
CA ARG A 87 3.75 13.21 3.00
C ARG A 87 4.51 14.39 3.57
N ASN A 88 3.81 15.37 4.10
CA ASN A 88 4.43 16.56 4.67
C ASN A 88 4.86 16.33 6.13
N ASP A 89 5.46 15.17 6.39
CA ASP A 89 6.13 14.84 7.65
C ASP A 89 7.64 14.87 7.40
N SER A 90 8.33 15.71 8.17
CA SER A 90 9.80 15.81 8.11
C SER A 90 10.37 15.73 9.52
N ASP A 91 10.83 14.54 9.89
CA ASP A 91 11.62 14.32 11.10
C ASP A 91 12.82 13.39 10.81
N GLN A 92 13.53 12.93 11.84
CA GLN A 92 14.72 12.08 11.67
C GLN A 92 14.43 10.73 10.99
N THR A 93 13.18 10.27 11.00
CA THR A 93 12.73 8.99 10.45
C THR A 93 11.80 9.14 9.24
N HIS A 94 11.21 10.32 9.03
CA HIS A 94 10.25 10.60 7.97
C HIS A 94 10.86 11.52 6.91
N SER A 95 11.04 10.96 5.71
CA SER A 95 11.37 11.73 4.52
C SER A 95 10.06 12.16 3.83
N PRO A 96 9.94 13.42 3.38
CA PRO A 96 8.73 13.90 2.73
C PRO A 96 8.41 13.21 1.40
N MET A 97 9.38 12.49 0.84
CA MET A 97 9.20 11.55 -0.26
C MET A 97 9.79 10.19 0.11
N PHE A 98 9.00 9.13 -0.06
CA PHE A 98 9.44 7.75 0.11
C PHE A 98 8.76 6.83 -0.91
N HIS A 99 9.06 5.54 -0.88
CA HIS A 99 8.51 4.57 -1.83
C HIS A 99 7.54 3.63 -1.11
N GLN A 100 6.42 3.33 -1.76
CA GLN A 100 5.49 2.29 -1.35
C GLN A 100 5.35 1.25 -2.46
N LEU A 101 4.93 0.06 -2.04
CA LEU A 101 4.44 -0.99 -2.91
C LEU A 101 3.16 -1.51 -2.29
N GLU A 102 2.03 -1.24 -2.93
CA GLU A 102 0.74 -1.81 -2.55
C GLU A 102 0.40 -3.01 -3.41
N GLY A 103 -0.43 -3.91 -2.88
CA GLY A 103 -0.97 -5.05 -3.60
C GLY A 103 -2.50 -5.02 -3.57
N LEU A 104 -3.14 -5.39 -4.68
CA LEU A 104 -4.58 -5.60 -4.78
C LEU A 104 -4.84 -6.98 -5.39
N MET A 105 -5.64 -7.78 -4.69
CA MET A 105 -6.19 -9.04 -5.19
C MET A 105 -7.71 -9.01 -5.04
N VAL A 106 -8.43 -9.11 -6.15
CA VAL A 106 -9.90 -9.19 -6.19
C VAL A 106 -10.28 -10.44 -6.97
N THR A 107 -10.93 -11.39 -6.29
CA THR A 107 -11.49 -12.61 -6.89
C THR A 107 -12.80 -12.97 -6.16
N GLU A 108 -13.61 -13.87 -6.75
CA GLU A 108 -14.87 -14.33 -6.13
C GLU A 108 -14.67 -15.05 -4.79
N SER A 109 -13.51 -15.66 -4.58
CA SER A 109 -13.24 -16.52 -3.42
C SER A 109 -12.14 -16.00 -2.50
N SER A 110 -11.69 -14.74 -2.69
CA SER A 110 -10.56 -14.23 -1.92
C SER A 110 -10.88 -14.14 -0.42
N THR A 111 -9.98 -14.63 0.43
CA THR A 111 -10.20 -14.67 1.88
C THR A 111 -9.09 -13.98 2.69
N PHE A 112 -9.40 -13.62 3.93
CA PHE A 112 -8.40 -13.09 4.85
C PHE A 112 -7.30 -14.11 5.20
N ALA A 113 -7.60 -15.41 5.12
CA ALA A 113 -6.60 -16.47 5.30
C ALA A 113 -5.56 -16.46 4.15
N GLU A 114 -6.01 -16.23 2.92
CA GLU A 114 -5.11 -16.08 1.77
C GLU A 114 -4.22 -14.84 1.90
N LEU A 115 -4.78 -13.71 2.36
CA LEU A 115 -3.99 -12.51 2.65
C LEU A 115 -2.88 -12.80 3.66
N LYS A 116 -3.22 -13.48 4.76
CA LYS A 116 -2.24 -13.86 5.78
C LYS A 116 -1.14 -14.76 5.22
N GLY A 117 -1.51 -15.80 4.47
CA GLY A 117 -0.55 -16.71 3.84
C GLY A 117 0.39 -15.99 2.89
N LEU A 118 -0.17 -15.19 1.96
CA LEU A 118 0.61 -14.46 0.97
C LEU A 118 1.62 -13.50 1.61
N ILE A 119 1.22 -12.77 2.65
CA ILE A 119 2.11 -11.82 3.34
C ILE A 119 3.18 -12.56 4.15
N SER A 120 2.83 -13.65 4.86
CA SER A 120 3.82 -14.44 5.60
C SER A 120 4.89 -15.03 4.66
N GLU A 121 4.47 -15.66 3.56
CA GLU A 121 5.39 -16.24 2.57
C GLU A 121 6.27 -15.16 1.91
N PHE A 122 5.69 -13.98 1.62
CA PHE A 122 6.44 -12.85 1.10
C PHE A 122 7.54 -12.40 2.07
N LEU A 123 7.20 -12.24 3.35
CA LEU A 123 8.14 -11.78 4.36
C LEU A 123 9.30 -12.77 4.54
N GLU A 124 9.01 -14.07 4.65
CA GLU A 124 10.05 -15.10 4.76
C GLU A 124 10.95 -15.13 3.52
N ALA A 125 10.39 -15.03 2.31
CA ALA A 125 11.15 -14.93 1.07
C ALA A 125 11.99 -13.63 0.98
N PHE A 126 11.46 -12.52 1.49
CA PHE A 126 12.13 -11.22 1.49
C PHE A 126 13.26 -11.12 2.53
N PHE A 127 13.14 -11.76 3.68
CA PHE A 127 14.21 -11.80 4.68
C PHE A 127 15.12 -13.03 4.56
N ALA A 128 14.73 -14.01 3.74
CA ALA A 128 15.44 -15.29 3.56
C ALA A 128 15.65 -16.04 4.89
N LYS A 129 14.69 -15.95 5.79
CA LYS A 129 14.65 -16.66 7.08
C LYS A 129 13.21 -16.89 7.50
N GLU A 130 13.00 -17.87 8.37
CA GLU A 130 11.72 -18.07 9.07
C GLU A 130 11.46 -16.86 9.98
N LEU A 131 10.22 -16.36 9.99
CA LEU A 131 9.85 -15.16 10.71
C LEU A 131 8.64 -15.39 11.62
N THR A 132 8.76 -14.89 12.85
CA THR A 132 7.58 -14.72 13.71
C THR A 132 6.87 -13.44 13.30
N VAL A 133 5.70 -13.59 12.67
CA VAL A 133 4.83 -12.48 12.26
C VAL A 133 3.57 -12.44 13.13
N ARG A 134 3.08 -11.23 13.42
CA ARG A 134 1.76 -11.06 14.06
C ARG A 134 0.89 -10.13 13.22
N PHE A 135 -0.37 -10.51 13.07
CA PHE A 135 -1.40 -9.67 12.46
C PHE A 135 -2.23 -9.05 13.57
N ARG A 136 -2.15 -7.73 13.72
CA ARG A 136 -2.94 -6.98 14.70
C ARG A 136 -4.09 -6.27 14.00
N PRO A 137 -5.30 -6.21 14.59
CA PRO A 137 -6.37 -5.38 14.07
C PRO A 137 -5.90 -3.94 13.91
N SER A 138 -6.30 -3.32 12.81
CA SER A 138 -6.05 -1.91 12.53
C SER A 138 -7.29 -1.29 11.89
N PHE A 139 -7.18 -0.07 11.39
CA PHE A 139 -8.26 0.61 10.70
C PHE A 139 -7.73 1.37 9.48
N PHE A 140 -8.24 1.02 8.30
CA PHE A 140 -8.09 1.81 7.09
C PHE A 140 -9.49 2.01 6.48
N PRO A 141 -9.87 3.24 6.08
CA PRO A 141 -11.23 3.51 5.58
C PRO A 141 -11.67 2.67 4.37
N PHE A 142 -10.72 2.11 3.62
CA PHE A 142 -10.92 1.32 2.40
C PHE A 142 -10.80 -0.20 2.59
N THR A 143 -10.65 -0.71 3.83
CA THR A 143 -10.63 -2.16 4.09
C THR A 143 -11.43 -2.54 5.34
N GLU A 144 -12.17 -3.65 5.26
CA GLU A 144 -12.85 -4.26 6.41
C GLU A 144 -12.92 -5.78 6.19
N PRO A 145 -12.30 -6.63 7.04
CA PRO A 145 -11.47 -6.28 8.21
C PRO A 145 -10.10 -5.69 7.83
N SER A 146 -9.57 -4.82 8.69
CA SER A 146 -8.26 -4.19 8.56
C SER A 146 -7.21 -4.78 9.51
N ALA A 147 -5.96 -4.90 9.05
CA ALA A 147 -4.86 -5.38 9.88
C ALA A 147 -3.52 -4.72 9.52
N GLU A 148 -2.64 -4.64 10.52
CA GLU A 148 -1.22 -4.35 10.36
C GLU A 148 -0.39 -5.59 10.70
N VAL A 149 0.80 -5.69 10.10
CA VAL A 149 1.72 -6.81 10.30
C VAL A 149 2.99 -6.29 10.93
N ASP A 150 3.35 -6.89 12.07
CA ASP A 150 4.63 -6.61 12.72
C ASP A 150 5.53 -7.85 12.66
N ILE A 151 6.84 -7.65 12.57
CA ILE A 151 7.85 -8.71 12.49
C ILE A 151 8.68 -8.70 13.77
N LEU A 152 8.91 -9.86 14.39
CA LEU A 152 9.82 -9.96 15.52
C LEU A 152 11.27 -9.92 15.06
N ASP A 153 12.03 -8.91 15.50
CA ASP A 153 13.46 -8.80 15.23
C ASP A 153 14.29 -9.75 16.11
N ASP A 154 15.58 -9.86 15.80
CA ASP A 154 16.51 -10.74 16.51
C ASP A 154 16.79 -10.28 17.96
N ASN A 155 16.39 -9.06 18.33
CA ASN A 155 16.47 -8.51 19.69
C ASN A 155 15.18 -8.73 20.49
N GLY A 156 14.17 -9.39 19.92
CA GLY A 156 12.86 -9.61 20.53
C GLY A 156 11.94 -8.39 20.51
N LYS A 157 12.21 -7.40 19.65
CA LYS A 157 11.39 -6.21 19.44
C LYS A 157 10.53 -6.37 18.17
N TRP A 158 9.28 -5.95 18.25
CA TRP A 158 8.40 -5.88 17.09
C TRP A 158 8.74 -4.66 16.22
N LEU A 159 8.95 -4.90 14.94
CA LEU A 159 9.16 -3.92 13.86
C LEU A 159 7.89 -3.73 13.05
#